data_AF-A0A7W0KQF8-F1
#
_entry.id   AF-A0A7W0KQF8-F1
#
_cell.length_a   1.000
_cell.length_b   1.000
_cell.length_c   1.000
_cell.angle_alpha   90.00
_cell.angle_beta   90.00
_cell.angle_gamma   90.00
#
_symmetry.space_group_name_H-M   'P 1'
#
loop_
_entity.id
_entity.type
_entity.pdbx_description
1 polymer ?
#
loop_
_entity_poly.entity_id
_entity_poly.type
_entity_poly.pdbx_seq_one_letter_code
_entity_poly.pdbx_strand_id
1 'polypeptide(L)'
;MVDPNEVILESWVLSLHGKAPGTRDLYLRTARWFASWLAENGRPAAEPGDLLAVSRQDVESWFGIQRADGKAAATIRSRWIGLRSLYNWLAEEEEIAANPMAKVKVAKANPEPIRVLEADDLRLLLKACEGTGFLERRDMALVRTLA
;
A
#
# COMPACT_ATOMS: atom_id res chain seq x y z
N MET A 1 28.05 -2.03 4.44
CA MET A 1 27.68 -0.72 3.89
C MET A 1 26.19 -0.58 4.10
N VAL A 2 25.75 0.43 4.86
CA VAL A 2 24.31 0.63 5.11
C VAL A 2 23.69 1.16 3.81
N ASP A 3 22.57 0.60 3.39
CA ASP A 3 21.83 1.09 2.22
C ASP A 3 21.37 2.55 2.50
N PRO A 4 21.80 3.54 1.70
CA PRO A 4 21.41 4.94 1.88
C PRO A 4 19.89 5.14 1.96
N ASN A 5 19.12 4.34 1.21
CA ASN A 5 17.66 4.40 1.25
C ASN A 5 17.12 4.00 2.63
N GLU A 6 17.69 2.98 3.27
CA GLU A 6 17.18 2.52 4.57
C GLU A 6 17.39 3.54 5.67
N VAL A 7 18.51 4.29 5.66
CA VAL A 7 18.73 5.39 6.63
C VAL A 7 17.62 6.44 6.53
N ILE A 8 17.26 6.83 5.31
CA ILE A 8 16.22 7.81 5.04
C ILE A 8 14.84 7.26 5.43
N LEU A 9 14.56 6.00 5.11
CA LEU A 9 13.30 5.36 5.45
C LEU A 9 13.11 5.18 6.95
N GLU A 10 14.16 4.88 7.71
CA GLU A 10 14.12 4.82 9.17
C GLU A 10 13.80 6.19 9.77
N SER A 11 14.48 7.25 9.30
CA SER A 11 14.20 8.63 9.71
C SER A 11 12.76 9.04 9.40
N TRP A 12 12.29 8.74 8.19
CA TRP A 12 10.90 9.01 7.79
C TRP A 12 9.88 8.25 8.66
N VAL A 13 10.14 6.99 9.02
CA VAL A 13 9.23 6.22 9.88
C VAL A 13 9.09 6.85 11.27
N LEU A 14 10.15 7.47 11.80
CA LEU A 14 10.08 8.22 13.07
C LEU A 14 9.17 9.45 12.95
N SER A 15 9.17 10.14 11.81
CA SER A 15 8.27 11.28 11.57
C SER A 15 6.79 10.88 11.49
N LEU A 16 6.50 9.60 11.19
CA LEU A 16 5.14 9.04 11.13
C LEU A 16 4.55 8.60 12.49
N HIS A 17 5.07 9.08 13.63
CA HIS A 17 4.64 8.69 14.98
C HIS A 17 3.11 8.81 15.24
N GLY A 18 2.41 9.74 14.58
CA GLY A 18 0.96 9.89 14.67
C GLY A 18 0.12 8.91 13.83
N LYS A 19 0.75 7.98 13.10
CA LYS A 19 0.05 7.02 12.23
C LYS A 19 -0.11 5.65 12.88
N ALA A 20 -1.23 4.99 12.57
CA ALA A 20 -1.47 3.61 12.98
C ALA A 20 -0.35 2.67 12.49
N PRO A 21 0.03 1.62 13.25
CA PRO A 21 1.12 0.71 12.89
C PRO A 21 0.99 0.14 11.46
N GLY A 22 -0.18 -0.39 11.11
CA GLY A 22 -0.41 -0.94 9.76
C GLY A 22 -0.32 0.09 8.63
N THR A 23 -0.55 1.38 8.91
CA THR A 23 -0.32 2.45 7.94
C THR A 23 1.17 2.70 7.71
N ARG A 24 1.96 2.74 8.79
CA ARG A 24 3.43 2.86 8.72
C ARG A 24 4.03 1.70 7.93
N ASP A 25 3.60 0.47 8.21
CA ASP A 25 4.07 -0.73 7.51
C ASP A 25 3.75 -0.68 6.01
N LEU A 26 2.53 -0.26 5.65
CA LEU A 26 2.12 -0.13 4.26
C LEU A 26 2.94 0.94 3.53
N TYR A 27 3.21 2.07 4.18
CA TYR A 27 3.97 3.18 3.62
C TYR A 27 5.43 2.78 3.38
N LEU A 28 6.08 2.21 4.40
CA LEU A 28 7.45 1.70 4.31
C LEU A 28 7.59 0.64 3.23
N ARG A 29 6.69 -0.35 3.21
CA ARG A 29 6.68 -1.39 2.18
C ARG A 29 6.47 -0.84 0.78
N THR A 30 5.64 0.20 0.64
CA THR A 30 5.43 0.90 -0.64
C THR A 30 6.71 1.56 -1.13
N ALA A 31 7.44 2.25 -0.25
CA ALA A 31 8.71 2.87 -0.60
C ALA A 31 9.77 1.84 -1.04
N ARG A 32 9.89 0.73 -0.30
CA ARG A 32 10.81 -0.37 -0.65
C ARG A 32 10.45 -1.05 -1.98
N TRP A 33 9.17 -1.29 -2.24
CA TRP A 33 8.73 -1.82 -3.55
C TRP A 33 9.06 -0.87 -4.69
N PHE A 34 8.96 0.44 -4.45
CA PHE A 34 9.31 1.43 -5.46
C PHE A 34 10.83 1.48 -5.68
N ALA A 35 11.65 1.47 -4.63
CA ALA A 35 13.11 1.40 -4.73
C ALA A 35 13.58 0.12 -5.46
N SER A 36 13.01 -1.05 -5.15
CA SER A 36 13.30 -2.30 -5.86
C SER A 36 12.97 -2.20 -7.35
N TRP A 37 11.77 -1.68 -7.68
CA TRP A 37 11.37 -1.50 -9.07
C TRP A 37 12.29 -0.50 -9.81
N LEU A 38 12.69 0.58 -9.15
CA LEU A 38 13.64 1.55 -9.68
C LEU A 38 14.98 0.88 -10.01
N ALA A 39 15.54 0.11 -9.08
CA ALA A 39 16.78 -0.63 -9.27
C ALA A 39 16.68 -1.65 -10.43
N GLU A 40 15.61 -2.45 -10.47
CA GLU A 40 15.34 -3.44 -11.52
C GLU A 40 15.18 -2.81 -12.91
N ASN A 41 14.72 -1.55 -12.98
CA ASN A 41 14.51 -0.83 -14.23
C ASN A 41 15.63 0.16 -14.57
N GLY A 42 16.75 0.14 -13.82
CA GLY A 42 17.90 1.01 -14.08
C GLY A 42 17.58 2.49 -13.88
N ARG A 43 16.73 2.83 -12.91
CA ARG A 43 16.21 4.19 -12.68
C ARG A 43 16.50 4.67 -11.26
N PRO A 44 16.91 5.94 -11.07
CA PRO A 44 17.44 6.82 -12.11
C PRO A 44 18.72 6.25 -12.74
N ALA A 45 19.07 6.68 -13.95
CA ALA A 45 20.16 6.08 -14.73
C ALA A 45 21.55 6.22 -14.08
N ALA A 46 21.75 7.25 -13.26
CA ALA A 46 23.01 7.47 -12.55
C ALA A 46 23.19 6.50 -11.38
N GLU A 47 22.14 6.31 -10.58
CA GLU A 47 22.14 5.49 -9.37
C GLU A 47 20.81 4.73 -9.26
N PRO A 48 20.70 3.53 -9.87
CA PRO A 48 19.47 2.76 -9.88
C PRO A 48 18.97 2.42 -8.47
N GLY A 49 17.71 2.71 -8.18
CA GLY A 49 17.09 2.47 -6.88
C GLY A 49 17.19 3.64 -5.90
N ASP A 50 17.93 4.70 -6.22
CA ASP A 50 18.03 5.89 -5.36
C ASP A 50 16.69 6.64 -5.28
N LEU A 51 16.15 6.75 -4.06
CA LEU A 51 14.90 7.45 -3.77
C LEU A 51 15.03 8.98 -3.80
N LEU A 52 16.25 9.53 -3.69
CA LEU A 52 16.48 10.98 -3.70
C LEU A 52 16.58 11.55 -5.12
N ALA A 53 17.01 10.75 -6.09
CA ALA A 53 17.20 11.17 -7.47
C ALA A 53 16.01 10.83 -8.41
N VAL A 54 14.83 10.56 -7.84
CA VAL A 54 13.63 10.15 -8.59
C VAL A 54 12.98 11.30 -9.36
N SER A 55 12.68 11.07 -10.63
CA SER A 55 11.90 12.01 -11.45
C SER A 55 10.40 11.74 -11.39
N ARG A 56 9.61 12.73 -11.82
CA ARG A 56 8.16 12.55 -12.03
C ARG A 56 7.86 11.40 -13.00
N GLN A 57 8.68 11.22 -14.04
CA GLN A 57 8.47 10.20 -15.05
C GLN A 57 8.63 8.79 -14.47
N ASP A 58 9.52 8.60 -13.51
CA ASP A 58 9.73 7.30 -12.86
C ASP A 58 8.51 6.90 -12.03
N VAL A 59 7.98 7.85 -11.26
CA VAL A 59 6.74 7.67 -10.51
C VAL A 59 5.56 7.35 -11.44
N GLU A 60 5.38 8.12 -12.51
CA GLU A 60 4.30 7.90 -13.47
C GLU A 60 4.43 6.54 -14.17
N SER A 61 5.66 6.12 -14.48
CA SER A 61 5.97 4.82 -15.07
C SER A 61 5.64 3.67 -14.11
N TRP A 62 5.99 3.81 -12.83
CA TRP A 62 5.67 2.80 -11.80
C TRP A 62 4.16 2.63 -11.59
N PHE A 63 3.40 3.73 -11.54
CA PHE A 63 1.94 3.60 -11.52
C PHE A 63 1.38 3.12 -12.87
N GLY A 64 2.04 3.43 -13.98
CA GLY A 64 1.70 2.95 -15.32
C GLY A 64 1.73 1.43 -15.40
N ILE A 65 2.86 0.82 -15.01
CA ILE A 65 3.02 -0.64 -15.05
C ILE A 65 2.03 -1.35 -14.12
N GLN A 66 1.75 -0.79 -12.93
CA GLN A 66 0.77 -1.41 -12.03
C GLN A 66 -0.67 -1.38 -12.56
N ARG A 67 -1.03 -0.37 -13.36
CA ARG A 67 -2.31 -0.37 -14.07
C ARG A 67 -2.31 -1.43 -15.17
N ALA A 68 -1.21 -1.56 -15.92
CA ALA A 68 -1.06 -2.58 -16.96
C ALA A 68 -1.14 -4.00 -16.37
N ASP A 69 -0.59 -4.22 -15.17
CA ASP A 69 -0.65 -5.47 -14.42
C ASP A 69 -2.02 -5.75 -13.77
N GLY A 70 -3.03 -4.89 -14.01
CA GLY A 70 -4.38 -5.07 -13.49
C GLY A 70 -4.50 -4.86 -11.98
N LYS A 71 -3.60 -4.11 -11.33
CA LYS A 71 -3.75 -3.82 -9.90
C LYS A 71 -5.01 -2.98 -9.66
N ALA A 72 -5.78 -3.38 -8.64
CA ALA A 72 -6.99 -2.67 -8.23
C ALA A 72 -6.71 -1.18 -7.94
N ALA A 73 -7.65 -0.31 -8.32
CA ALA A 73 -7.52 1.14 -8.12
C ALA A 73 -7.27 1.51 -6.65
N ALA A 74 -7.88 0.78 -5.70
CA ALA A 74 -7.67 0.98 -4.26
C ALA A 74 -6.21 0.71 -3.85
N THR A 75 -5.60 -0.34 -4.39
CA THR A 75 -4.20 -0.67 -4.14
C THR A 75 -3.25 0.41 -4.67
N ILE A 76 -3.47 0.85 -5.92
CA ILE A 76 -2.68 1.93 -6.53
C ILE A 76 -2.85 3.22 -5.73
N ARG A 77 -4.08 3.53 -5.28
CA ARG A 77 -4.37 4.71 -4.48
C ARG A 77 -3.67 4.69 -3.13
N SER A 78 -3.65 3.55 -2.45
CA SER A 78 -2.94 3.40 -1.17
C SER A 78 -1.42 3.55 -1.32
N ARG A 79 -0.84 2.96 -2.38
CA ARG A 79 0.58 3.13 -2.74
C ARG A 79 0.91 4.58 -3.07
N TRP A 80 0.03 5.27 -3.81
CA TRP A 80 0.15 6.70 -4.09
C TRP A 80 0.15 7.56 -2.82
N ILE A 81 -0.68 7.25 -1.82
CA ILE A 81 -0.65 7.97 -0.53
C ILE A 81 0.71 7.76 0.15
N GLY A 82 1.19 6.52 0.20
CA GLY A 82 2.49 6.19 0.81
C GLY A 82 3.64 6.97 0.19
N LEU A 83 3.77 6.92 -1.15
CA LEU A 83 4.82 7.68 -1.84
C LEU A 83 4.64 9.19 -1.69
N ARG A 84 3.41 9.71 -1.74
CA ARG A 84 3.16 11.14 -1.55
C ARG A 84 3.59 11.59 -0.16
N SER A 85 3.35 10.75 0.86
CA SER A 85 3.78 11.03 2.23
C SER A 85 5.31 11.04 2.35
N LEU A 86 6.02 10.13 1.69
CA LEU A 86 7.48 10.10 1.66
C LEU A 86 8.04 11.35 0.97
N TYR A 87 7.63 11.63 -0.26
CA TYR A 87 8.18 12.73 -1.04
C TYR A 87 7.76 14.11 -0.56
N ASN A 88 6.65 14.22 0.19
CA ASN A 88 6.35 15.43 0.93
C ASN A 88 7.36 15.63 2.08
N TRP A 89 7.59 14.59 2.89
CA TRP A 89 8.54 14.66 3.99
C TRP A 89 9.97 14.94 3.51
N LEU A 90 10.44 14.27 2.45
CA LEU A 90 11.75 14.54 1.84
C LEU A 90 11.92 15.98 1.37
N ALA A 91 10.85 16.60 0.85
CA ALA A 91 10.89 17.99 0.44
C ALA A 91 10.83 18.96 1.64
N GLU A 92 10.16 18.57 2.73
CA GLU A 92 10.10 19.32 3.98
C GLU A 92 11.45 19.31 4.73
N GLU A 93 12.17 18.19 4.68
CA GLU A 93 13.53 18.04 5.26
C GLU A 93 14.65 18.52 4.32
N GLU A 94 14.30 19.12 3.18
CA GLU A 94 15.25 19.63 2.17
C GLU A 94 16.21 18.57 1.57
N GLU A 95 15.90 17.27 1.73
CA GLU A 95 16.63 16.14 1.14
C GLU A 95 16.51 16.09 -0.39
N ILE A 96 15.44 16.70 -0.93
CA ILE A 96 15.23 16.84 -2.37
C ILE A 96 14.82 18.27 -2.73
N ALA A 97 15.32 18.76 -3.88
CA ALA A 97 14.99 20.10 -4.36
C ALA A 97 13.55 20.24 -4.89
N ALA A 98 12.95 19.14 -5.37
CA ALA A 98 11.62 19.16 -5.95
C ALA A 98 10.90 17.82 -5.71
N ASN A 99 9.65 17.89 -5.24
CA ASN A 99 8.83 16.71 -5.00
C ASN A 99 8.29 16.10 -6.32
N PRO A 100 8.70 14.87 -6.71
CA PRO A 100 8.27 14.25 -7.96
C PRO A 100 6.79 13.83 -7.95
N MET A 101 6.18 13.69 -6.77
CA MET A 101 4.76 13.36 -6.57
C MET A 101 3.83 14.59 -6.67
N ALA A 102 4.36 15.82 -6.69
CA ALA A 102 3.57 17.05 -6.55
C ALA A 102 2.42 17.15 -7.57
N LYS A 103 2.67 16.73 -8.82
CA LYS A 103 1.71 16.78 -9.94
C LYS A 103 1.15 15.42 -10.34
N VAL A 104 1.50 14.34 -9.63
CA VAL A 104 1.06 12.98 -9.94
C VAL A 104 -0.34 12.75 -9.37
N LYS A 105 -1.29 12.40 -10.23
CA LYS A 105 -2.68 12.15 -9.86
C LYS A 105 -3.03 10.67 -10.08
N VAL A 106 -3.69 10.09 -9.08
CA VAL A 106 -4.30 8.76 -9.17
C VAL A 106 -5.79 8.91 -8.92
N ALA A 107 -6.61 8.26 -9.75
CA ALA A 107 -8.05 8.26 -9.60
C ALA A 107 -8.45 7.77 -8.20
N LYS A 108 -9.48 8.38 -7.61
CA LYS A 108 -10.07 7.82 -6.39
C LYS A 108 -10.62 6.44 -6.75
N ALA A 109 -10.26 5.44 -5.95
CA ALA A 109 -10.91 4.15 -6.07
C ALA A 109 -12.38 4.32 -5.69
N ASN A 110 -13.28 3.93 -6.58
CA ASN A 110 -14.67 3.74 -6.26
C ASN A 110 -14.88 2.23 -6.06
N PRO A 111 -14.78 1.72 -4.82
CA PRO A 111 -14.97 0.30 -4.60
C PRO A 111 -16.39 -0.06 -5.02
N GLU A 112 -16.54 -1.14 -5.78
CA GLU A 112 -17.86 -1.68 -6.04
C GLU A 112 -18.50 -2.09 -4.70
N PRO A 113 -19.81 -1.83 -4.52
CA PRO A 113 -20.52 -2.32 -3.35
C PRO A 113 -20.33 -3.83 -3.26
N ILE A 114 -19.78 -4.29 -2.14
CA ILE A 114 -19.67 -5.73 -1.87
C ILE A 114 -21.10 -6.25 -1.74
N ARG A 115 -21.39 -7.39 -2.40
CA ARG A 115 -22.68 -8.06 -2.23
C ARG A 115 -22.90 -8.35 -0.74
N VAL A 116 -24.03 -7.88 -0.23
CA VAL A 116 -24.50 -8.24 1.11
C VAL A 116 -25.05 -9.67 1.06
N LEU A 117 -24.80 -10.46 2.10
CA LEU A 117 -25.35 -11.81 2.20
C LEU A 117 -26.87 -11.71 2.31
N GLU A 118 -27.57 -12.43 1.44
CA GLU A 118 -29.02 -12.59 1.52
C GLU A 118 -29.37 -13.61 2.62
N ALA A 119 -30.64 -13.62 3.05
CA ALA A 119 -31.10 -14.53 4.10
C ALA A 119 -30.79 -16.02 3.80
N ASP A 120 -30.82 -16.41 2.52
CA ASP A 120 -30.51 -17.79 2.12
C ASP A 120 -29.00 -18.07 2.13
N ASP A 121 -28.15 -17.09 1.83
CA ASP A 121 -26.70 -17.25 1.98
C ASP A 121 -26.34 -17.43 3.46
N LEU A 122 -26.97 -16.67 4.36
CA LEU A 122 -26.80 -16.81 5.81
C LEU A 122 -27.27 -18.18 6.32
N ARG A 123 -28.40 -18.69 5.81
CA ARG A 123 -28.87 -20.05 6.13
C ARG A 123 -27.85 -21.11 5.71
N LEU A 124 -27.30 -20.99 4.51
CA LEU A 124 -26.28 -21.92 4.01
C LEU A 124 -24.99 -21.83 4.83
N LEU A 125 -24.58 -20.62 5.21
CA LEU A 125 -23.39 -20.39 6.04
C LEU A 125 -23.55 -21.02 7.43
N LEU A 126 -24.69 -20.79 8.10
CA LEU A 126 -24.98 -21.41 9.39
C LEU A 126 -25.06 -22.93 9.29
N LYS A 127 -25.67 -23.45 8.23
CA LYS A 127 -25.76 -24.89 7.97
C LYS A 127 -24.37 -25.53 7.80
N ALA A 128 -23.43 -24.84 7.17
CA ALA A 128 -22.05 -25.31 7.02
C ALA A 128 -21.30 -25.43 8.36
N CYS A 129 -21.72 -24.67 9.38
CA CYS A 129 -21.17 -24.72 10.73
C CYS A 129 -21.92 -25.70 11.66
N GLU A 130 -22.89 -26.48 11.17
CA GLU A 130 -23.60 -27.45 12.00
C GLU A 130 -22.69 -28.63 12.41
N GLY A 131 -22.77 -29.00 13.69
CA GLY A 131 -22.01 -30.12 14.22
C GLY A 131 -21.85 -30.04 15.73
N THR A 132 -21.41 -31.13 16.33
CA THR A 132 -21.16 -31.23 17.77
C THR A 132 -19.69 -31.16 18.15
N GLY A 133 -18.80 -31.19 17.15
CA GLY A 133 -17.36 -31.02 17.35
C GLY A 133 -17.00 -29.59 17.77
N PHE A 134 -15.75 -29.44 18.22
CA PHE A 134 -15.27 -28.18 18.75
C PHE A 134 -15.21 -27.08 17.69
N LEU A 135 -14.70 -27.39 16.48
CA LEU A 135 -14.55 -26.42 15.41
C LEU A 135 -15.92 -25.93 14.91
N GLU A 136 -16.86 -26.83 14.73
CA GLU A 136 -18.22 -26.53 14.28
C GLU A 136 -18.94 -25.62 15.28
N ARG A 137 -18.87 -25.94 16.58
CA ARG A 137 -19.45 -25.10 17.63
C ARG A 137 -18.79 -23.72 17.73
N ARG A 138 -17.46 -23.65 17.57
CA ARG A 138 -16.72 -22.39 17.55
C ARG A 138 -17.14 -21.54 16.35
N ASP A 139 -17.15 -22.10 15.17
CA ASP A 139 -17.44 -21.39 13.93
C ASP A 139 -18.91 -20.93 13.90
N MET A 140 -19.84 -21.77 14.37
CA MET A 140 -21.24 -21.39 14.58
C MET A 140 -21.39 -20.17 15.51
N ALA A 141 -20.64 -20.14 16.62
CA ALA A 141 -20.67 -19.02 17.56
C ALA A 141 -20.10 -17.73 16.96
N LEU A 142 -18.98 -17.83 16.22
CA LEU A 142 -18.37 -16.70 15.52
C LEU A 142 -19.32 -16.13 14.47
N VAL A 143 -19.90 -16.98 13.61
CA VAL A 143 -20.84 -16.54 12.57
C VAL A 143 -22.06 -15.85 13.18
N ARG A 144 -22.66 -16.41 14.22
CA ARG A 144 -23.82 -15.79 14.90
C ARG A 144 -23.52 -14.48 15.62
N THR A 145 -22.26 -14.21 15.95
CA THR A 145 -21.85 -12.96 16.60
C THR A 145 -21.59 -11.85 15.59
N LEU A 146 -21.15 -12.22 14.38
CA LEU A 146 -20.78 -11.29 13.31
C LEU A 146 -21.89 -11.01 12.29
N ALA A 147 -22.84 -11.94 12.14
CA ALA A 147 -24.01 -11.83 11.27
C ALA A 147 -25.17 -11.10 11.96
#